data_AF-A0A521PF01-F1
#
_entry.id   AF-A0A521PF01-F1
#
_cell.length_a   1.000
_cell.length_b   1.000
_cell.length_c   1.000
_cell.angle_alpha   90.00
_cell.angle_beta   90.00
_cell.angle_gamma   90.00
#
_symmetry.space_group_name_H-M   'P 1'
#
loop_
_entity.id
_entity.type
_entity.pdbx_description
1 polymer ?
#
loop_
_entity_poly.entity_id
_entity_poly.type
_entity_poly.pdbx_seq_one_letter_code
_entity_poly.pdbx_strand_id
1 'polypeptide(L)'
;MWRTGLAAALAAWMALVLGATLGAARLMEVTPPVVAPFLIGALYVVAPLILLVWGFWTMLREPMTGWLAPTILMAFAGAFVPLATPLYEAGVHMNFEARRPAYEAIAAEVRDGRIGGLPNPRGWIVGERDGVRFRFRPTDRGMIDFAWAQAYGFKAGVRYDDTPCVSRPGALCIDRGEALAERFTYYARFF
;
A
#
# COMPACT_ATOMS: atom_id res chain seq x y z
N MET A 1 30.80 -6.05 15.10
CA MET A 1 29.90 -5.41 14.11
C MET A 1 28.48 -5.20 14.62
N TRP A 2 27.75 -6.21 15.10
CA TRP A 2 26.36 -6.08 15.60
C TRP A 2 26.15 -5.23 16.88
N ARG A 3 27.20 -4.62 17.43
CA ARG A 3 27.12 -3.72 18.60
C ARG A 3 27.44 -2.26 18.26
N THR A 4 27.61 -1.92 16.98
CA THR A 4 27.84 -0.54 16.55
C THR A 4 26.52 0.16 16.23
N GLY A 5 26.48 1.48 16.44
CA GLY A 5 25.30 2.28 16.09
C GLY A 5 24.89 2.16 14.61
N LEU A 6 25.87 1.97 13.71
CA LEU A 6 25.62 1.75 12.29
C LEU A 6 24.89 0.43 12.01
N ALA A 7 25.28 -0.68 12.66
CA ALA A 7 24.61 -1.96 12.48
C ALA A 7 23.16 -1.91 12.97
N ALA A 8 22.92 -1.24 14.11
CA ALA A 8 21.58 -1.03 14.64
C ALA A 8 20.73 -0.15 13.70
N ALA A 9 21.29 0.96 13.20
CA ALA A 9 20.59 1.84 12.26
C ALA A 9 20.25 1.12 10.94
N LEU A 10 21.17 0.31 10.42
CA LEU A 10 20.96 -0.46 9.20
C LEU A 10 19.88 -1.54 9.39
N ALA A 11 19.91 -2.27 10.50
CA ALA A 11 18.87 -3.25 10.84
C ALA A 11 17.49 -2.60 11.02
N ALA A 12 17.43 -1.46 11.73
CA ALA A 12 16.20 -0.70 11.93
C ALA A 12 15.63 -0.21 10.60
N TRP A 13 16.48 0.33 9.71
CA TRP A 13 16.06 0.78 8.39
C TRP A 13 15.53 -0.39 7.52
N MET A 14 16.21 -1.53 7.49
CA MET A 14 15.74 -2.71 6.75
C MET A 14 14.37 -3.19 7.26
N ALA A 15 14.19 -3.25 8.58
CA ALA A 15 12.91 -3.62 9.19
C ALA A 15 11.80 -2.61 8.86
N LEU A 16 12.12 -1.30 8.88
CA LEU A 16 11.19 -0.24 8.50
C LEU A 16 10.79 -0.31 7.03
N VAL A 17 11.73 -0.58 6.12
CA VAL A 17 11.46 -0.75 4.69
C VAL A 17 10.50 -1.92 4.45
N LEU A 18 10.78 -3.08 5.04
CA LEU A 18 9.90 -4.25 4.92
C LEU A 18 8.52 -3.98 5.53
N GLY A 19 8.48 -3.44 6.75
CA GLY A 19 7.24 -3.12 7.45
C GLY A 19 6.41 -2.05 6.75
N ALA A 20 7.03 -1.01 6.20
CA ALA A 20 6.33 0.04 5.45
C ALA A 20 5.78 -0.47 4.11
N THR A 21 6.48 -1.40 3.46
CA THR A 21 6.01 -2.02 2.20
C THR A 21 4.81 -2.92 2.47
N LEU A 22 4.91 -3.78 3.49
CA LEU A 22 3.80 -4.63 3.92
C LEU A 22 2.62 -3.80 4.47
N GLY A 23 2.91 -2.74 5.20
CA GLY A 23 1.91 -1.82 5.76
C GLY A 23 1.42 -0.74 4.79
N ALA A 24 1.85 -0.76 3.52
CA ALA A 24 1.62 0.35 2.60
C ALA A 24 0.14 0.67 2.40
N ALA A 25 -0.71 -0.37 2.27
CA ALA A 25 -2.16 -0.21 2.15
C ALA A 25 -2.75 0.56 3.34
N ARG A 26 -2.35 0.20 4.57
CA ARG A 26 -2.80 0.87 5.78
C ARG A 26 -2.22 2.27 5.93
N LEU A 27 -0.94 2.45 5.61
CA LEU A 27 -0.29 3.76 5.61
C LEU A 27 -0.98 4.72 4.64
N MET A 28 -1.41 4.24 3.47
CA MET A 28 -2.17 5.02 2.50
C MET A 28 -3.53 5.48 3.02
N GLU A 29 -4.18 4.71 3.91
CA GLU A 29 -5.45 5.12 4.53
C GLU A 29 -5.27 6.23 5.56
N VAL A 30 -4.20 6.19 6.35
CA VAL A 30 -4.03 7.07 7.53
C VAL A 30 -3.12 8.27 7.27
N THR A 31 -2.24 8.19 6.28
CA THR A 31 -1.25 9.22 6.01
C THR A 31 -1.89 10.34 5.20
N PRO A 32 -1.79 11.61 5.66
CA PRO A 32 -2.24 12.74 4.86
C PRO A 32 -1.53 12.74 3.50
N PRO A 33 -2.24 13.01 2.40
CA PRO A 33 -1.66 13.10 1.06
C PRO A 33 -0.32 13.85 1.08
N VAL A 34 -0.33 15.06 1.67
CA VAL A 34 0.81 15.98 1.69
C VAL A 34 2.07 15.37 2.30
N VAL A 35 1.92 14.43 3.23
CA VAL A 35 3.03 13.83 3.98
C VAL A 35 3.60 12.60 3.27
N ALA A 36 2.78 11.87 2.49
CA ALA A 36 3.16 10.59 1.91
C ALA A 36 4.41 10.66 1.00
N PRO A 37 4.57 11.63 0.07
CA PRO A 37 5.78 11.74 -0.75
C PRO A 37 7.04 11.95 0.08
N PHE A 38 6.97 12.73 1.16
CA PHE A 38 8.11 12.99 2.04
C PHE A 38 8.50 11.75 2.83
N LEU A 39 7.53 10.98 3.33
CA LEU A 39 7.82 9.71 4.01
C LEU A 39 8.46 8.70 3.07
N ILE A 40 7.95 8.56 1.85
CA ILE A 40 8.52 7.67 0.83
C ILE A 40 9.95 8.12 0.50
N GLY A 41 10.16 9.40 0.21
CA GLY A 41 11.49 9.94 -0.08
C GLY A 41 12.47 9.76 1.09
N ALA A 42 12.02 10.04 2.32
CA ALA A 42 12.85 9.89 3.51
C ALA A 42 13.29 8.43 3.72
N LEU A 43 12.37 7.48 3.58
CA LEU A 43 12.62 6.07 3.85
C LEU A 43 13.40 5.37 2.73
N TYR A 44 13.02 5.58 1.47
CA TYR A 44 13.53 4.82 0.33
C TYR A 44 14.66 5.52 -0.44
N VAL A 45 14.89 6.82 -0.22
CA VAL A 45 15.94 7.58 -0.92
C VAL A 45 16.95 8.17 0.05
N VAL A 46 16.51 8.98 1.01
CA VAL A 46 17.43 9.71 1.88
C VAL A 46 18.14 8.78 2.86
N ALA A 47 17.40 7.93 3.58
CA ALA A 47 17.97 7.00 4.54
C ALA A 47 19.03 6.05 3.95
N PRO A 48 18.81 5.36 2.81
CA PRO A 48 19.86 4.51 2.23
C PRO A 48 21.10 5.30 1.80
N LEU A 49 20.96 6.53 1.29
CA LEU A 49 22.12 7.35 0.93
C LEU A 49 22.96 7.74 2.16
N ILE A 50 22.31 8.13 3.26
CA ILE A 50 23.00 8.45 4.52
C ILE A 50 23.71 7.20 5.06
N LEU A 51 23.03 6.05 5.08
CA LEU A 51 23.60 4.78 5.53
C LEU A 51 24.75 4.33 4.63
N LEU A 52 24.68 4.59 3.32
CA LEU A 52 25.74 4.27 2.37
C LEU A 52 26.98 5.13 2.63
N VAL A 53 26.83 6.45 2.80
CA VAL A 53 27.93 7.37 3.13
C VAL A 53 28.58 6.97 4.46
N TRP A 54 27.76 6.67 5.49
CA TRP A 54 28.28 6.23 6.78
C TRP A 54 28.97 4.85 6.69
N GLY A 55 28.43 3.94 5.88
CA GLY A 55 29.02 2.64 5.56
C GLY A 55 30.39 2.77 4.89
N PHE A 56 30.51 3.62 3.86
CA PHE A 56 31.80 3.87 3.21
C PHE A 56 32.80 4.54 4.16
N TRP A 57 32.36 5.52 4.95
CA TRP A 57 33.23 6.16 5.94
C TRP A 57 33.78 5.17 6.97
N THR A 58 32.94 4.26 7.46
CA THR A 58 33.38 3.20 8.40
C THR A 58 34.31 2.19 7.73
N MET A 59 34.07 1.82 6.48
CA MET A 59 34.99 1.01 5.67
C MET A 59 36.38 1.67 5.55
N LEU A 60 36.45 2.99 5.34
CA LEU A 60 37.74 3.70 5.26
C LEU A 60 38.48 3.76 6.60
N ARG A 61 37.75 3.85 7.72
CA ARG A 61 38.36 3.86 9.08
C ARG A 61 38.79 2.48 9.56
N GLU A 62 38.03 1.44 9.25
CA GLU A 62 38.24 0.07 9.72
C GLU A 62 38.16 -0.91 8.54
N PRO A 63 39.18 -0.99 7.67
CA PRO A 63 39.08 -1.72 6.41
C PRO A 63 38.87 -3.22 6.56
N MET A 64 39.28 -3.82 7.69
CA MET A 64 39.11 -5.26 7.94
C MET A 64 37.65 -5.67 8.16
N THR A 65 36.81 -4.79 8.72
CA THR A 65 35.44 -5.12 9.14
C THR A 65 34.38 -4.15 8.64
N GLY A 66 34.75 -2.91 8.32
CA GLY A 66 33.84 -1.86 7.89
C GLY A 66 33.26 -2.07 6.49
N TRP A 67 33.88 -2.90 5.64
CA TRP A 67 33.37 -3.24 4.32
C TRP A 67 32.00 -3.95 4.37
N LEU A 68 31.67 -4.61 5.48
CA LEU A 68 30.41 -5.35 5.61
C LEU A 68 29.17 -4.44 5.59
N ALA A 69 29.26 -3.22 6.10
CA ALA A 69 28.12 -2.29 6.12
C ALA A 69 27.60 -1.91 4.71
N PRO A 70 28.43 -1.38 3.78
CA PRO A 70 27.98 -1.11 2.42
C PRO A 70 27.60 -2.40 1.67
N THR A 71 28.27 -3.53 1.91
CA THR A 71 27.89 -4.81 1.29
C THR A 71 26.49 -5.26 1.70
N ILE A 72 26.16 -5.23 2.99
CA ILE A 72 24.83 -5.62 3.48
C ILE A 72 23.77 -4.66 2.93
N LEU A 73 24.03 -3.35 2.93
CA LEU A 73 23.10 -2.36 2.39
C LEU A 73 22.79 -2.62 0.91
N MET A 74 23.82 -2.83 0.09
CA MET A 74 23.67 -3.10 -1.34
C MET A 74 23.00 -4.44 -1.62
N ALA A 75 23.35 -5.49 -0.86
CA ALA A 75 22.72 -6.80 -0.97
C ALA A 75 21.23 -6.74 -0.62
N PHE A 76 20.88 -6.05 0.47
CA PHE A 76 19.49 -5.83 0.85
C PHE A 76 18.73 -5.04 -0.21
N ALA A 77 19.28 -3.93 -0.71
CA ALA A 77 18.64 -3.14 -1.75
C ALA A 77 18.41 -3.97 -3.03
N GLY A 78 19.42 -4.75 -3.45
CA GLY A 78 19.32 -5.64 -4.60
C GLY A 78 18.27 -6.74 -4.43
N ALA A 79 18.17 -7.35 -3.25
CA ALA A 79 17.15 -8.36 -2.95
C ALA A 79 15.76 -7.77 -2.75
N PHE A 80 15.66 -6.55 -2.23
CA PHE A 80 14.39 -5.89 -1.94
C PHE A 80 13.64 -5.51 -3.21
N VAL A 81 14.33 -5.07 -4.27
CA VAL A 81 13.69 -4.69 -5.55
C VAL A 81 12.73 -5.76 -6.11
N PRO A 82 13.15 -7.02 -6.30
CA PRO A 82 12.24 -8.08 -6.77
C PRO A 82 11.23 -8.53 -5.70
N LEU A 83 11.52 -8.34 -4.41
CA LEU A 83 10.62 -8.70 -3.31
C LEU A 83 9.57 -7.63 -2.99
N ALA A 84 9.75 -6.41 -3.47
CA ALA A 84 8.88 -5.28 -3.15
C ALA A 84 7.43 -5.54 -3.61
N THR A 85 7.25 -6.02 -4.84
CA THR A 85 5.93 -6.33 -5.40
C THR A 85 5.18 -7.41 -4.60
N PRO A 86 5.72 -8.63 -4.40
CA PRO A 86 5.01 -9.66 -3.64
C PRO A 86 4.78 -9.25 -2.18
N LEU A 87 5.70 -8.49 -1.57
CA LEU A 87 5.52 -7.98 -0.21
C LEU A 87 4.39 -6.95 -0.13
N TYR A 88 4.30 -6.07 -1.12
CA TYR A 88 3.22 -5.09 -1.23
C TYR A 88 1.86 -5.77 -1.44
N GLU A 89 1.78 -6.75 -2.34
CA GLU A 89 0.56 -7.53 -2.59
C GLU A 89 0.08 -8.28 -1.34
N ALA A 90 1.00 -8.88 -0.58
CA ALA A 90 0.67 -9.49 0.71
C ALA A 90 0.08 -8.45 1.69
N GLY A 91 0.64 -7.25 1.71
CA GLY A 91 0.14 -6.13 2.51
C GLY A 91 -1.27 -5.67 2.12
N VAL A 92 -1.52 -5.56 0.82
CA VAL A 92 -2.85 -5.25 0.25
C VAL A 92 -3.87 -6.30 0.70
N HIS A 93 -3.52 -7.58 0.62
CA HIS A 93 -4.39 -8.67 1.02
C HIS A 93 -4.68 -8.66 2.52
N MET A 94 -3.66 -8.47 3.37
CA MET A 94 -3.84 -8.34 4.82
C MET A 94 -4.77 -7.17 5.19
N ASN A 95 -4.61 -6.02 4.53
CA ASN A 95 -5.49 -4.87 4.76
C ASN A 95 -6.92 -5.12 4.27
N PHE A 96 -7.08 -5.81 3.13
CA PHE A 96 -8.39 -6.21 2.62
C PHE A 96 -9.11 -7.12 3.62
N GLU A 97 -8.47 -8.21 4.06
CA GLU A 97 -9.07 -9.15 5.01
C GLU A 97 -9.49 -8.46 6.32
N ALA A 98 -8.66 -7.54 6.82
CA ALA A 98 -8.99 -6.74 8.01
C ALA A 98 -10.21 -5.82 7.83
N ARG A 99 -10.51 -5.40 6.60
CA ARG A 99 -11.61 -4.47 6.26
C ARG A 99 -12.81 -5.14 5.60
N ARG A 100 -12.68 -6.39 5.16
CA ARG A 100 -13.70 -7.16 4.43
C ARG A 100 -15.08 -7.12 5.10
N PRO A 101 -15.22 -7.33 6.43
CA PRO A 101 -16.54 -7.28 7.06
C PRO A 101 -17.24 -5.92 6.90
N ALA A 102 -16.48 -4.82 6.97
CA ALA A 102 -17.03 -3.48 6.78
C ALA A 102 -17.42 -3.24 5.31
N TYR A 103 -16.64 -3.73 4.35
CA TYR A 103 -16.97 -3.62 2.93
C TYR A 103 -18.24 -4.39 2.58
N GLU A 104 -18.38 -5.62 3.07
CA GLU A 104 -19.56 -6.45 2.85
C GLU A 104 -20.81 -5.84 3.49
N ALA A 105 -20.69 -5.30 4.72
CA ALA A 105 -21.80 -4.61 5.39
C ALA A 105 -22.26 -3.37 4.61
N ILE A 106 -21.32 -2.52 4.16
CA ILE A 106 -21.64 -1.35 3.33
C ILE A 106 -22.26 -1.79 2.01
N ALA A 107 -21.73 -2.85 1.37
CA ALA A 107 -22.26 -3.35 0.11
C ALA A 107 -23.70 -3.85 0.24
N ALA A 108 -24.00 -4.61 1.30
CA ALA A 108 -25.36 -5.05 1.60
C ALA A 108 -26.31 -3.86 1.80
N GLU A 109 -25.90 -2.87 2.60
CA GLU A 109 -26.74 -1.69 2.86
C GLU A 109 -26.96 -0.79 1.63
N VAL A 110 -25.95 -0.64 0.78
CA VAL A 110 -26.09 0.07 -0.51
C VAL A 110 -27.07 -0.66 -1.42
N ARG A 111 -26.94 -1.99 -1.53
CA ARG A 111 -27.86 -2.81 -2.32
C ARG A 111 -29.31 -2.72 -1.82
N ASP A 112 -29.50 -2.83 -0.51
CA ASP A 112 -30.80 -2.72 0.14
C ASP A 112 -31.39 -1.29 0.08
N GLY A 113 -30.59 -0.31 -0.37
CA GLY A 113 -31.01 1.09 -0.45
C GLY A 113 -31.09 1.80 0.90
N ARG A 114 -30.50 1.21 1.95
CA ARG A 114 -30.42 1.80 3.29
C ARG A 114 -29.46 2.99 3.32
N ILE A 115 -28.42 2.94 2.49
CA ILE A 115 -27.51 4.07 2.26
C ILE A 115 -28.02 4.84 1.04
N GLY A 116 -28.43 6.09 1.27
CA GLY A 116 -28.90 7.02 0.24
C GLY A 116 -28.29 8.41 0.41
N GLY A 117 -28.51 9.27 -0.59
CA GLY A 117 -27.99 10.64 -0.58
C GLY A 117 -28.17 11.32 -1.91
N LEU A 118 -27.95 12.63 -1.95
CA LEU A 118 -27.93 13.38 -3.20
C LEU A 118 -26.64 13.05 -3.98
N PRO A 119 -26.75 12.59 -5.24
CA PRO A 119 -25.58 12.37 -6.08
C PRO A 119 -24.86 13.69 -6.32
N ASN A 120 -23.52 13.65 -6.36
CA ASN A 120 -22.73 14.78 -6.81
C ASN A 120 -22.95 15.05 -8.32
N PRO A 121 -22.41 16.14 -8.88
CA PRO A 121 -22.56 16.46 -10.32
C PRO A 121 -22.05 15.37 -11.28
N ARG A 122 -21.27 14.40 -10.79
CA ARG A 122 -20.75 13.25 -11.56
C ARG A 122 -21.62 11.99 -11.39
N GLY A 123 -22.77 12.11 -10.72
CA GLY A 123 -23.72 11.03 -10.47
C GLY A 123 -23.31 10.05 -9.37
N TRP A 124 -22.31 10.38 -8.54
CA TRP A 124 -21.84 9.51 -7.46
C TRP A 124 -22.40 9.96 -6.12
N ILE A 125 -22.86 9.01 -5.32
CA ILE A 125 -23.03 9.19 -3.88
C ILE A 125 -21.70 8.82 -3.22
N VAL A 126 -21.20 9.68 -2.34
CA VAL A 126 -19.95 9.49 -1.59
C VAL A 126 -20.29 9.47 -0.11
N GLY A 127 -19.69 8.55 0.64
CA GLY A 127 -19.89 8.43 2.08
C GLY A 127 -18.65 7.89 2.80
N GLU A 128 -18.71 7.95 4.11
CA GLU A 128 -17.72 7.36 5.00
C GLU A 128 -18.44 6.64 6.14
N ARG A 129 -17.98 5.43 6.47
CA ARG A 129 -18.48 4.65 7.60
C ARG A 129 -17.37 3.80 8.19
N ASP A 130 -17.22 3.81 9.51
CA ASP A 130 -16.17 3.05 10.21
C ASP A 130 -14.75 3.30 9.66
N GLY A 131 -14.50 4.55 9.22
CA GLY A 131 -13.25 4.96 8.58
C GLY A 131 -13.01 4.37 7.18
N VAL A 132 -14.04 3.79 6.56
CA VAL A 132 -14.05 3.33 5.17
C VAL A 132 -14.76 4.37 4.31
N ARG A 133 -14.02 4.97 3.39
CA ARG A 133 -14.57 5.88 2.39
C ARG A 133 -15.06 5.07 1.20
N PHE A 134 -16.29 5.32 0.76
CA PHE A 134 -16.90 4.61 -0.35
C PHE A 134 -17.65 5.55 -1.28
N ARG A 135 -17.87 5.11 -2.51
CA ARG A 135 -18.78 5.76 -3.46
C ARG A 135 -19.47 4.75 -4.36
N PHE A 136 -20.70 5.05 -4.74
CA PHE A 136 -21.49 4.23 -5.65
C PHE A 136 -22.41 5.10 -6.52
N ARG A 137 -22.99 4.53 -7.57
CA ARG A 137 -24.00 5.22 -8.38
C ARG A 137 -25.38 4.72 -7.98
N PRO A 138 -26.39 5.60 -7.81
CA PRO A 138 -27.75 5.16 -7.50
C PRO A 138 -28.34 4.24 -8.58
N THR A 139 -27.96 4.47 -9.84
CA THR A 139 -28.38 3.69 -11.02
C THR A 139 -27.66 2.35 -11.13
N ASP A 140 -26.58 2.15 -10.37
CA ASP A 140 -25.76 0.94 -10.40
C ASP A 140 -25.22 0.66 -8.99
N ARG A 141 -26.10 0.09 -8.16
CA ARG A 141 -25.81 -0.24 -6.75
C ARG A 141 -24.96 -1.50 -6.59
N GLY A 142 -24.76 -2.25 -7.67
CA GLY A 142 -23.90 -3.43 -7.69
C GLY A 142 -22.41 -3.09 -7.78
N MET A 143 -22.06 -1.82 -8.05
CA MET A 143 -20.68 -1.35 -8.13
C MET A 143 -20.37 -0.29 -7.07
N ILE A 144 -19.41 -0.60 -6.20
CA ILE A 144 -19.01 0.28 -5.09
C ILE A 144 -17.49 0.41 -5.07
N ASP A 145 -17.01 1.65 -5.11
CA ASP A 145 -15.58 1.95 -4.95
C ASP A 145 -15.28 2.28 -3.49
N PHE A 146 -14.51 1.45 -2.82
CA PHE A 146 -13.85 1.75 -1.56
C PHE A 146 -12.51 2.43 -1.84
N ALA A 147 -12.25 3.57 -1.20
CA ALA A 147 -11.06 4.39 -1.42
C ALA A 147 -10.11 4.33 -0.22
N TRP A 148 -8.92 3.78 -0.43
CA TRP A 148 -7.84 3.76 0.57
C TRP A 148 -7.02 5.03 0.49
N ALA A 149 -6.64 5.44 -0.71
CA ALA A 149 -5.96 6.70 -0.96
C ALA A 149 -6.51 7.40 -2.21
N GLN A 150 -6.55 8.74 -2.14
CA GLN A 150 -6.84 9.61 -3.26
C GLN A 150 -6.00 10.89 -3.12
N ALA A 151 -4.83 10.90 -3.77
CA ALA A 151 -3.79 11.90 -3.56
C ALA A 151 -2.84 11.98 -4.77
N TYR A 152 -2.43 13.17 -5.20
CA TYR A 152 -1.38 13.37 -6.23
C TYR A 152 -1.55 12.55 -7.52
N GLY A 153 -2.75 12.55 -8.10
CA GLY A 153 -3.02 11.75 -9.31
C GLY A 153 -3.04 10.23 -9.04
N PHE A 154 -2.83 9.77 -7.81
CA PHE A 154 -2.93 8.37 -7.43
C PHE A 154 -4.24 8.08 -6.72
N LYS A 155 -4.94 7.04 -7.19
CA LYS A 155 -6.10 6.49 -6.51
C LYS A 155 -5.91 4.98 -6.30
N ALA A 156 -6.00 4.55 -5.06
CA ALA A 156 -5.96 3.14 -4.70
C ALA A 156 -7.12 2.75 -3.78
N GLY A 157 -7.56 1.51 -3.92
CA GLY A 157 -8.56 0.92 -3.06
C GLY A 157 -9.12 -0.37 -3.63
N VAL A 158 -10.32 -0.71 -3.18
CA VAL A 158 -11.02 -1.93 -3.57
C VAL A 158 -12.33 -1.54 -4.22
N ARG A 159 -12.65 -2.19 -5.32
CA ARG A 159 -13.96 -2.11 -5.97
C ARG A 159 -14.73 -3.36 -5.65
N TYR A 160 -15.95 -3.21 -5.15
CA TYR A 160 -16.94 -4.27 -5.16
C TYR A 160 -17.71 -4.20 -6.48
N ASP A 161 -17.93 -5.37 -7.09
CA ASP A 161 -18.74 -5.57 -8.28
C ASP A 161 -19.53 -6.88 -8.09
N ASP A 162 -20.86 -6.82 -8.20
CA ASP A 162 -21.73 -7.99 -8.12
C ASP A 162 -21.53 -8.98 -9.29
N THR A 163 -20.74 -8.62 -10.31
CA THR A 163 -20.33 -9.49 -11.43
C THR A 163 -18.99 -10.20 -11.14
N PRO A 164 -18.69 -11.34 -11.80
CA PRO A 164 -17.44 -12.07 -11.60
C PRO A 164 -16.22 -11.18 -11.89
N CYS A 165 -15.22 -11.19 -11.01
CA CYS A 165 -14.01 -10.41 -11.20
C CYS A 165 -13.25 -10.84 -12.48
N VAL A 166 -12.92 -9.87 -13.34
CA VAL A 166 -12.08 -10.10 -14.53
C VAL A 166 -10.88 -9.16 -14.46
N SER A 167 -9.67 -9.73 -14.43
CA SER A 167 -8.41 -8.97 -14.45
C SER A 167 -8.30 -8.14 -15.74
N ARG A 168 -7.95 -6.85 -15.63
CA ARG A 168 -7.82 -5.90 -16.76
C ARG A 168 -6.61 -4.98 -16.54
N PRO A 169 -6.04 -4.36 -17.59
CA PRO A 169 -4.98 -3.36 -17.41
C PRO A 169 -5.40 -2.26 -16.40
N GLY A 170 -4.64 -2.13 -15.29
CA GLY A 170 -4.93 -1.17 -14.21
C GLY A 170 -6.02 -1.58 -13.21
N ALA A 171 -6.43 -2.86 -13.20
CA ALA A 171 -7.31 -3.47 -12.21
C ALA A 171 -6.92 -4.94 -11.99
N LEU A 172 -6.47 -5.28 -10.78
CA LEU A 172 -6.05 -6.62 -10.40
C LEU A 172 -7.14 -7.25 -9.54
N CYS A 173 -7.63 -8.42 -9.92
CA CYS A 173 -8.46 -9.20 -9.00
C CYS A 173 -7.64 -9.50 -7.74
N ILE A 174 -8.26 -9.33 -6.56
CA ILE A 174 -7.60 -9.70 -5.31
C ILE A 174 -7.77 -11.20 -5.14
N ASP A 175 -7.08 -11.94 -6.00
CA ASP A 175 -6.74 -13.32 -5.74
C ASP A 175 -5.54 -13.72 -6.60
N ARG A 176 -4.69 -14.60 -6.07
CA ARG A 176 -3.29 -14.88 -6.43
C ARG A 176 -3.07 -15.44 -7.84
N GLY A 177 -3.55 -14.77 -8.89
CA GLY A 177 -3.45 -15.23 -10.27
C GLY A 177 -4.30 -16.46 -10.60
N GLU A 178 -5.13 -16.93 -9.66
CA GLU A 178 -6.17 -17.93 -9.91
C GLU A 178 -7.54 -17.25 -10.05
N ALA A 179 -8.41 -17.82 -10.87
CA ALA A 179 -9.77 -17.34 -11.03
C ALA A 179 -10.55 -17.63 -9.74
N LEU A 180 -10.58 -16.67 -8.81
CA LEU A 180 -11.44 -16.78 -7.63
C LEU A 180 -12.77 -16.05 -7.77
N ALA A 181 -13.76 -16.76 -7.26
CA ALA A 181 -15.19 -16.48 -7.32
C ALA A 181 -15.63 -15.34 -6.39
N GLU A 182 -14.83 -14.28 -6.23
CA GLU A 182 -15.14 -13.19 -5.31
C GLU A 182 -15.37 -11.84 -6.02
N ARG A 183 -16.23 -11.02 -5.41
CA ARG A 183 -16.82 -9.78 -5.95
C ARG A 183 -15.93 -8.54 -5.79
N PHE A 184 -14.67 -8.68 -5.37
CA PHE A 184 -13.79 -7.56 -5.04
C PHE A 184 -12.55 -7.48 -5.97
N THR A 185 -12.20 -6.27 -6.39
CA THR A 185 -11.06 -5.97 -7.27
C THR A 185 -10.19 -4.86 -6.69
N TYR A 186 -8.88 -5.09 -6.57
CA TYR A 186 -7.95 -4.04 -6.20
C TYR A 186 -7.66 -3.16 -7.42
N TYR A 187 -7.65 -1.86 -7.21
CA TYR A 187 -7.20 -0.92 -8.22
C TYR A 187 -6.13 0.00 -7.63
N ALA A 188 -5.10 0.25 -8.44
CA ALA A 188 -4.10 1.28 -8.25
C ALA A 188 -3.95 2.00 -9.59
N ARG A 189 -4.35 3.27 -9.65
CA ARG A 189 -4.31 4.06 -10.89
C ARG A 189 -3.59 5.37 -10.66
N PHE A 190 -2.68 5.66 -11.57
CA PHE A 190 -2.06 6.96 -11.76
C PHE A 190 -2.84 7.72 -12.84
N PHE A 191 -3.09 9.01 -12.62
CA PHE A 191 -3.82 9.93 -13.47
C PHE A 191 -2.97 11.17 -13.76
#